data_AF-A0A7V6G1J2-F1
#
_entry.id   AF-A0A7V6G1J2-F1
#
_cell.length_a   1.000
_cell.length_b   1.000
_cell.length_c   1.000
_cell.angle_alpha   90.00
_cell.angle_beta   90.00
_cell.angle_gamma   90.00
#
_symmetry.space_group_name_H-M   'P 1'
#
loop_
_entity.id
_entity.type
_entity.pdbx_description
1 polymer ?
#
loop_
_entity_poly.entity_id
_entity_poly.type
_entity_poly.pdbx_seq_one_letter_code
_entity_poly.pdbx_strand_id
1 'polypeptide(L)' 'MTVNELTASKKELSKLQKQLGTEMARGKYKDINKINTLKKEIKQKKLEIGNITRNMISN' A
#
# COMPACT_ATOMS: atom_id res chain seq x y z
N MET A 1 -1.92 0.83 20.26
CA MET A 1 -1.51 0.43 18.89
C MET A 1 -0.09 -0.07 18.93
N THR A 2 0.18 -1.20 18.27
CA THR A 2 1.41 -1.97 18.48
C THR A 2 2.31 -1.98 17.24
N VAL A 3 3.61 -2.22 17.45
CA VAL A 3 4.61 -2.43 16.39
C VAL A 3 4.17 -3.51 15.39
N ASN A 4 3.35 -4.47 15.83
CA ASN A 4 2.81 -5.54 14.99
C ASN A 4 1.85 -5.00 13.91
N GLU A 5 0.97 -4.04 14.24
CA GLU A 5 0.03 -3.42 13.30
C GLU A 5 0.77 -2.60 12.23
N LEU A 6 1.81 -1.88 12.64
CA LEU A 6 2.68 -1.14 11.72
C LEU A 6 3.44 -2.08 10.78
N THR A 7 3.95 -3.18 11.32
CA THR A 7 4.69 -4.18 10.53
C THR A 7 3.78 -4.89 9.54
N ALA A 8 2.57 -5.30 9.94
CA ALA A 8 1.58 -5.88 9.06
C ALA A 8 1.18 -4.91 7.93
N SER A 9 0.89 -3.64 8.27
CA SER A 9 0.53 -2.62 7.30
C SER A 9 1.64 -2.36 6.27
N LYS A 10 2.91 -2.34 6.70
CA LYS A 10 4.07 -2.21 5.80
C LYS A 10 4.21 -3.42 4.86
N LYS A 11 3.96 -4.64 5.36
CA LYS A 11 3.98 -5.86 4.52
C LYS A 11 2.90 -5.81 3.44
N GLU A 12 1.69 -5.38 3.81
CA GLU A 12 0.59 -5.23 2.85
C GLU A 12 0.88 -4.15 1.79
N LEU A 13 1.40 -2.99 2.21
CA LEU A 13 1.84 -1.95 1.29
C LEU A 13 2.86 -2.49 0.27
N SER A 14 3.84 -3.28 0.73
CA SER A 14 4.84 -3.90 -0.16
C SER A 14 4.20 -4.86 -1.17
N LYS A 15 3.21 -5.66 -0.75
CA LYS A 15 2.47 -6.55 -1.66
C LYS A 15 1.74 -5.77 -2.75
N LEU A 16 1.02 -4.71 -2.39
CA LEU A 16 0.30 -3.85 -3.33
C LEU A 16 1.26 -3.18 -4.34
N GLN A 17 2.42 -2.70 -3.87
CA GLN A 17 3.44 -2.11 -4.74
C GLN A 17 4.01 -3.13 -5.74
N LYS A 18 4.26 -4.37 -5.30
CA LYS A 18 4.70 -5.45 -6.19
C LYS A 18 3.64 -5.78 -7.23
N GLN A 19 2.38 -5.89 -6.81
CA GLN A 19 1.26 -6.13 -7.74
C GLN A 19 1.15 -5.01 -8.78
N LEU A 20 1.25 -3.75 -8.35
CA LEU A 20 1.26 -2.60 -9.27
C LEU A 20 2.41 -2.68 -10.28
N GLY A 21 3.62 -3.02 -9.81
CA GLY A 21 4.78 -3.24 -10.70
C GLY A 21 4.52 -4.34 -11.73
N THR A 22 3.98 -5.47 -11.31
CA THR A 22 3.60 -6.57 -12.20
C THR A 22 2.57 -6.14 -13.24
N GLU A 23 1.50 -5.44 -12.83
CA GLU A 23 0.47 -4.96 -13.77
C GLU A 23 1.01 -3.93 -14.76
N MET A 24 1.91 -3.04 -14.31
CA MET A 24 2.57 -2.07 -15.18
C MET A 24 3.52 -2.73 -16.19
N ALA A 25 4.12 -3.86 -15.84
CA ALA A 25 5.03 -4.61 -16.71
C ALA A 25 4.32 -5.42 -17.81
N ARG A 26 2.98 -5.59 -17.74
CA ARG A 26 2.20 -6.39 -18.71
C ARG A 26 2.08 -5.77 -20.12
N GLY A 27 2.67 -4.61 -20.36
CA GLY A 27 2.80 -4.02 -21.71
C GLY A 27 1.44 -3.79 -22.38
N LYS A 28 1.23 -4.40 -23.56
CA LYS A 28 0.05 -4.19 -24.42
C LYS A 28 -1.27 -4.63 -23.77
N TYR A 29 -1.23 -5.51 -22.76
CA TYR A 29 -2.40 -6.02 -22.03
C TYR A 29 -2.58 -5.39 -20.65
N LYS A 30 -2.02 -4.19 -20.42
CA LYS A 30 -2.16 -3.49 -19.14
C LYS A 30 -3.63 -3.19 -18.84
N ASP A 31 -4.09 -3.62 -17.67
CA ASP A 31 -5.39 -3.23 -17.14
C ASP A 31 -5.24 -1.90 -16.40
N ILE A 32 -5.60 -0.81 -17.09
CA ILE A 32 -5.50 0.55 -16.56
C ILE A 32 -6.41 0.75 -15.35
N ASN A 33 -7.59 0.12 -15.34
CA ASN A 33 -8.53 0.24 -14.22
C ASN A 33 -7.92 -0.42 -12.98
N LYS A 34 -7.36 -1.61 -13.13
CA LYS A 34 -6.65 -2.30 -12.06
C LYS A 34 -5.45 -1.51 -11.55
N ILE A 35 -4.65 -0.91 -12.44
CA ILE A 35 -3.52 -0.03 -12.08
C ILE A 35 -4.00 1.17 -11.25
N ASN A 36 -5.09 1.82 -11.66
CA ASN A 36 -5.64 2.97 -10.95
C ASN A 36 -6.20 2.58 -9.58
N THR A 37 -6.84 1.42 -9.47
CA THR A 37 -7.30 0.87 -8.18
C THR A 37 -6.11 0.61 -7.25
N LEU A 38 -5.07 -0.10 -7.73
CA LEU A 38 -3.86 -0.36 -6.95
C LEU A 38 -3.17 0.93 -6.49
N LYS A 39 -3.12 1.97 -7.33
CA LYS A 39 -2.59 3.29 -6.94
C LYS A 39 -3.39 3.93 -5.80
N LYS A 40 -4.72 3.85 -5.84
CA LYS A 40 -5.60 4.37 -4.78
C LYS A 40 -5.39 3.60 -3.47
N GLU A 41 -5.36 2.27 -3.54
CA GLU A 41 -5.12 1.40 -2.37
C GLU A 41 -3.75 1.67 -1.73
N ILE A 42 -2.69 1.79 -2.54
CA ILE A 42 -1.35 2.16 -2.05
C ILE A 42 -1.36 3.51 -1.34
N LYS A 43 -2.06 4.51 -1.89
CA LYS A 43 -2.18 5.83 -1.27
C LYS A 43 -2.89 5.72 0.08
N GLN A 44 -4.02 5.02 0.13
CA GLN A 44 -4.78 4.81 1.36
C GLN A 44 -3.93 4.10 2.42
N LYS A 45 -3.20 3.06 2.04
CA LYS A 45 -2.34 2.30 2.96
C LYS A 45 -1.18 3.13 3.53
N LYS A 46 -0.61 4.05 2.73
CA LYS A 46 0.40 5.00 3.23
C LYS A 46 -0.18 5.96 4.27
N LEU A 47 -1.41 6.42 4.09
CA LEU A 47 -2.09 7.27 5.07
C LEU A 47 -2.37 6.51 6.37
N GLU A 48 -2.84 5.27 6.27
CA GLU A 48 -3.01 4.38 7.44
C GLU A 48 -1.70 4.20 8.21
N ILE A 49 -0.60 3.90 7.53
CA ILE A 49 0.74 3.79 8.16
C ILE A 49 1.14 5.10 8.85
N GLY A 50 0.88 6.24 8.22
CA GLY A 50 1.13 7.56 8.81
C GLY A 50 0.34 7.79 10.09
N ASN A 51 -0.95 7.45 10.09
CA ASN A 51 -1.81 7.51 11.27
C ASN A 51 -1.34 6.53 12.37
N ILE A 52 -0.93 5.32 11.97
CA ILE A 52 -0.37 4.34 12.91
C ILE A 52 0.86 4.90 13.61
N THR A 53 1.78 5.45 12.82
CA THR A 53 3.01 6.02 13.33
C THR A 53 2.74 7.22 14.23
N ARG A 54 1.80 8.11 13.87
CA ARG A 54 1.42 9.26 14.69
C ARG A 54 0.86 8.83 16.06
N ASN A 55 -0.08 7.89 16.07
CA ASN A 55 -0.70 7.40 17.31
C ASN A 55 0.27 6.63 18.21
N MET A 56 1.37 6.10 17.66
CA MET A 56 2.45 5.48 18.44
C MET A 56 3.39 6.50 19.09
N ILE A 57 3.49 7.72 18.52
CA ILE A 57 4.35 8.80 19.07
C ILE A 57 3.56 9.68 20.04
N SER A 58 2.25 9.83 19.84
CA SER A 58 1.37 10.64 20.69
C SER A 58 0.85 9.92 21.95
N ASN A 59 1.17 8.64 22.13
CA ASN A 59 0.94 7.85 23.35
C ASN A 59 2.28 7.53 24.00
#